data_AF-A0A7V8Y8Y8-F1
#
_entry.id   AF-A0A7V8Y8Y8-F1
#
_cell.length_a   1.000
_cell.length_b   1.000
_cell.length_c   1.000
_cell.angle_alpha   90.00
_cell.angle_beta   90.00
_cell.angle_gamma   90.00
#
_symmetry.space_group_name_H-M   'P 1'
#
loop_
_entity.id
_entity.type
_entity.pdbx_description
1 polymer ?
#
loop_
_entity_poly.entity_id
_entity_poly.type
_entity_poly.pdbx_seq_one_letter_code
_entity_poly.pdbx_strand_id
1 'polypeptide(L)'
;MTVAPPPVPQPPPSPEARDEGVAEARAPADTPAPEASVAEEAAPDELWTPEQEAEVQRMVEEYFRVPARDWIAESAIRLAQVAGVKIEGGAFGEGQLAIDALAALVNATGGRLGEAESPLRQTLAQLQLAFAQGVSVPPPA
;
A
#
# COMPACT_ATOMS: atom_id res chain seq x y z
N MET A 1 27.80 -21.13 52.38
CA MET A 1 26.81 -20.13 51.93
C MET A 1 25.99 -20.77 50.83
N THR A 2 24.78 -21.22 51.14
CA THR A 2 23.91 -21.95 50.21
C THR A 2 22.92 -20.96 49.61
N VAL A 3 22.97 -20.78 48.29
CA VAL A 3 22.08 -19.90 47.51
C VAL A 3 20.80 -20.67 47.17
N ALA A 4 19.65 -20.12 47.52
CA ALA A 4 18.32 -20.67 47.18
C ALA A 4 17.99 -20.40 45.69
N PRO A 5 17.33 -21.33 44.98
CA PRO A 5 16.94 -21.12 43.58
C PRO A 5 15.73 -20.16 43.47
N PRO A 6 15.58 -19.41 42.37
CA PRO A 6 14.47 -18.49 42.16
C PRO A 6 13.16 -19.22 41.81
N PRO A 7 11.98 -18.63 42.08
CA PRO A 7 10.68 -19.25 41.82
C PRO A 7 10.31 -19.23 40.32
N VAL A 8 9.69 -20.31 39.85
CA VAL A 8 9.22 -20.49 38.47
C VAL A 8 7.86 -19.78 38.27
N PRO A 9 7.63 -19.05 37.16
CA PRO A 9 6.34 -18.42 36.86
C PRO A 9 5.24 -19.46 36.57
N GLN A 10 4.05 -19.30 37.17
CA GLN A 10 2.89 -20.14 36.88
C GLN A 10 2.15 -19.67 35.60
N PRO A 11 1.68 -20.60 34.74
CA PRO A 11 0.85 -20.26 33.58
C PRO A 11 -0.59 -19.89 33.99
N PRO A 12 -1.29 -19.04 33.19
CA PRO A 12 -2.67 -18.65 33.49
C PRO A 12 -3.65 -19.80 33.25
N PRO A 13 -4.73 -19.92 34.05
CA PRO A 13 -5.79 -20.90 33.78
C PRO A 13 -6.79 -20.38 32.74
N SER A 14 -7.26 -21.27 31.86
CA SER A 14 -8.45 -21.10 31.01
C SER A 14 -8.94 -22.50 30.57
N PRO A 15 -10.21 -22.68 30.17
CA PRO A 15 -11.45 -22.35 30.87
C PRO A 15 -12.31 -23.65 31.07
N GLU A 16 -12.84 -23.91 32.26
CA GLU A 16 -13.76 -25.03 32.47
C GLU A 16 -15.20 -24.66 32.08
N ALA A 17 -15.73 -25.45 31.16
CA ALA A 17 -17.12 -25.48 30.75
C ALA A 17 -18.07 -25.70 31.94
N ARG A 18 -19.16 -24.93 31.98
CA ARG A 18 -20.38 -25.31 32.68
C ARG A 18 -21.60 -25.10 31.80
N ASP A 19 -22.43 -26.10 31.95
CA ASP A 19 -23.54 -26.57 31.15
C ASP A 19 -24.82 -25.74 31.34
N GLU A 20 -25.72 -25.97 30.41
CA GLU A 20 -26.93 -25.26 29.98
C GLU A 20 -28.03 -25.07 31.05
N GLY A 21 -28.88 -24.06 30.85
CA GLY A 21 -30.14 -23.97 31.58
C GLY A 21 -30.98 -22.70 31.37
N VAL A 22 -32.04 -22.87 30.57
CA VAL A 22 -33.30 -22.10 30.53
C VAL A 22 -33.38 -20.93 29.54
N ALA A 23 -34.07 -21.24 28.45
CA ALA A 23 -34.64 -20.31 27.49
C ALA A 23 -35.70 -19.40 28.12
N GLU A 24 -35.59 -18.10 27.85
CA GLU A 24 -36.75 -17.22 27.83
C GLU A 24 -36.72 -16.43 26.51
N ALA A 25 -37.64 -16.81 25.63
CA ALA A 25 -37.88 -16.19 24.35
C ALA A 25 -38.30 -14.72 24.56
N ARG A 26 -37.41 -13.79 24.21
CA ARG A 26 -37.81 -12.43 23.84
C ARG A 26 -37.84 -12.37 22.32
N ALA A 27 -39.06 -12.21 21.81
CA ALA A 27 -39.35 -11.95 20.42
C ALA A 27 -38.43 -10.87 19.84
N PRO A 28 -37.94 -11.00 18.59
CA PRO A 28 -37.31 -9.88 17.92
C PRO A 28 -38.39 -8.81 17.75
N ALA A 29 -38.22 -7.70 18.47
CA ALA A 29 -38.95 -6.48 18.15
C ALA A 29 -38.62 -6.13 16.70
N ASP A 30 -39.69 -6.10 15.93
CA ASP A 30 -39.82 -5.69 14.54
C ASP A 30 -39.02 -4.41 14.32
N THR A 31 -37.77 -4.55 13.89
CA THR A 31 -37.00 -3.44 13.36
C THR A 31 -37.50 -3.32 11.93
N PRO A 32 -38.18 -2.22 11.52
CA PRO A 32 -38.45 -2.03 10.12
C PRO A 32 -37.10 -2.00 9.44
N ALA A 33 -36.85 -2.99 8.57
CA ALA A 33 -35.73 -2.97 7.67
C ALA A 33 -35.71 -1.59 7.00
N PRO A 34 -34.57 -0.89 6.91
CA PRO A 34 -34.49 0.20 5.97
C PRO A 34 -34.73 -0.45 4.61
N GLU A 35 -35.87 -0.12 4.01
CA GLU A 35 -36.20 -0.50 2.66
C GLU A 35 -34.98 -0.16 1.81
N ALA A 36 -34.36 -1.20 1.26
CA ALA A 36 -33.42 -1.08 0.17
C ALA A 36 -34.19 -0.53 -1.04
N SER A 37 -34.43 0.78 -1.01
CA SER A 37 -35.06 1.56 -2.05
C SER A 37 -34.44 2.95 -2.06
N VAL A 38 -33.13 2.98 -2.31
CA VAL A 38 -32.66 3.78 -3.41
C VAL A 38 -31.96 2.77 -4.29
N ALA A 39 -32.65 2.35 -5.35
CA ALA A 39 -31.98 1.83 -6.53
C ALA A 39 -30.83 2.80 -6.78
N GLU A 40 -29.61 2.30 -6.64
CA GLU A 40 -28.41 2.99 -7.05
C GLU A 40 -28.74 3.63 -8.38
N GLU A 41 -28.85 4.96 -8.38
CA GLU A 41 -28.96 5.75 -9.58
C GLU A 41 -27.60 5.53 -10.25
N ALA A 42 -27.51 4.40 -10.95
CA ALA A 42 -26.42 4.10 -11.84
C ALA A 42 -26.31 5.36 -12.69
N ALA A 43 -25.15 6.03 -12.56
CA ALA A 43 -24.80 7.12 -13.44
C ALA A 43 -25.26 6.72 -14.86
N PRO A 44 -25.97 7.58 -15.59
CA PRO A 44 -26.55 7.21 -16.88
C PRO A 44 -25.49 6.47 -17.66
N ASP A 45 -25.79 5.23 -18.10
CA ASP A 45 -24.90 4.42 -18.93
C ASP A 45 -24.28 5.36 -19.97
N GLU A 46 -23.05 5.77 -19.73
CA GLU A 46 -22.40 6.79 -20.54
C GLU A 46 -22.11 6.09 -21.85
N LEU A 47 -23.03 6.19 -22.81
CA LEU A 47 -22.92 5.55 -24.11
C LEU A 47 -21.69 6.12 -24.81
N TRP A 48 -20.56 5.43 -24.69
CA TRP A 48 -19.32 5.79 -25.34
C TRP A 48 -19.50 5.72 -26.85
N THR A 49 -18.83 6.61 -27.59
CA THR A 49 -18.85 6.53 -29.05
C THR A 49 -18.06 5.29 -29.52
N PRO A 50 -18.37 4.71 -30.69
CA PRO A 50 -17.62 3.56 -31.22
C PRO A 50 -16.10 3.81 -31.30
N GLU A 51 -15.69 5.05 -31.55
CA GLU A 51 -14.28 5.44 -31.59
C GLU A 51 -13.63 5.42 -30.19
N GLN A 52 -14.36 5.82 -29.15
CA GLN A 52 -13.88 5.79 -27.77
C GLN A 52 -13.72 4.34 -27.29
N GLU A 53 -14.70 3.48 -27.59
CA GLU A 53 -14.61 2.05 -27.28
C GLU A 53 -13.40 1.40 -27.96
N ALA A 54 -13.16 1.73 -29.24
CA ALA A 54 -12.02 1.21 -29.99
C ALA A 54 -10.66 1.71 -29.44
N GLU A 55 -10.58 2.93 -28.90
CA GLU A 55 -9.36 3.43 -28.24
C GLU A 55 -9.12 2.69 -26.92
N VAL A 56 -10.14 2.52 -26.08
CA VAL A 56 -10.01 1.77 -24.82
C VAL A 56 -9.60 0.33 -25.09
N GLN A 57 -10.19 -0.33 -26.09
CA GLN A 57 -9.82 -1.70 -26.46
C GLN A 57 -8.34 -1.79 -26.91
N ARG A 58 -7.84 -0.79 -27.64
CA ARG A 58 -6.41 -0.71 -28.01
C ARG A 58 -5.51 -0.57 -26.78
N MET A 59 -5.88 0.27 -25.83
CA MET A 59 -5.14 0.41 -24.57
C MET A 59 -5.14 -0.89 -23.76
N VAL A 60 -6.30 -1.55 -23.63
CA VAL A 60 -6.41 -2.84 -22.94
C VAL A 60 -5.51 -3.90 -23.58
N GLU A 61 -5.50 -3.97 -24.91
CA GLU A 61 -4.64 -4.91 -25.64
C GLU A 61 -3.15 -4.59 -25.45
N GLU A 62 -2.78 -3.31 -25.39
CA GLU A 62 -1.42 -2.90 -25.05
C GLU A 62 -1.03 -3.31 -23.62
N TYR A 63 -1.88 -3.04 -22.63
CA TYR A 63 -1.64 -3.44 -21.24
C TYR A 63 -1.50 -4.95 -21.08
N PHE A 64 -2.24 -5.73 -21.87
CA PHE A 64 -2.12 -7.18 -21.88
C PHE A 64 -0.81 -7.65 -22.53
N ARG A 65 -0.38 -7.00 -23.63
CA ARG A 65 0.80 -7.38 -24.39
C ARG A 65 2.11 -7.04 -23.68
N VAL A 66 2.19 -5.87 -23.06
CA VAL A 66 3.42 -5.38 -22.44
C VAL A 66 3.64 -6.10 -21.10
N PRO A 67 4.81 -6.73 -20.87
CA PRO A 67 5.10 -7.38 -19.60
C PRO A 67 4.93 -6.43 -18.42
N ALA A 68 4.24 -6.88 -17.36
CA ALA A 68 4.04 -6.09 -16.14
C ALA A 68 5.35 -5.54 -15.55
N ARG A 69 6.46 -6.28 -15.67
CA ARG A 69 7.78 -5.84 -15.19
C ARG A 69 8.24 -4.53 -15.84
N ASP A 70 7.89 -4.30 -17.11
CA ASP A 70 8.33 -3.13 -17.87
C ASP A 70 7.57 -1.88 -17.40
N TRP A 71 6.25 -2.02 -17.18
CA TRP A 71 5.41 -0.97 -16.55
C TRP A 71 5.89 -0.60 -15.15
N ILE A 72 6.27 -1.60 -14.35
CA ILE A 72 6.76 -1.39 -12.99
C ILE A 72 8.14 -0.72 -13.00
N ALA A 73 9.03 -1.09 -13.93
CA ALA A 73 10.31 -0.44 -14.11
C ALA A 73 10.14 1.04 -14.53
N GLU A 74 9.23 1.34 -15.46
CA GLU A 74 8.90 2.70 -15.85
C GLU A 74 8.35 3.51 -14.66
N SER A 75 7.46 2.91 -13.87
CA SER A 75 6.89 3.53 -12.67
C SER A 75 7.98 3.83 -11.63
N ALA A 76 8.92 2.91 -11.42
CA ALA A 76 10.05 3.11 -10.51
C ALA A 76 10.96 4.26 -10.97
N ILE A 77 11.25 4.34 -12.28
CA ILE A 77 12.00 5.46 -12.85
C ILE A 77 11.25 6.78 -12.62
N ARG A 78 9.93 6.81 -12.81
CA ARG A 78 9.10 8.00 -12.56
C ARG A 78 9.16 8.44 -11.09
N LEU A 79 9.06 7.51 -10.15
CA LEU A 79 9.20 7.79 -8.72
C LEU A 79 10.58 8.37 -8.39
N ALA A 80 11.64 7.83 -8.98
CA ALA A 80 13.01 8.34 -8.81
C ALA A 80 13.14 9.79 -9.30
N GLN A 81 12.58 10.11 -10.47
CA GLN A 81 12.58 11.47 -11.02
C GLN A 81 11.81 12.45 -10.12
N VAL A 82 10.62 12.04 -9.66
CA VAL A 82 9.82 12.85 -8.73
C VAL A 82 10.60 13.14 -7.46
N ALA A 83 11.23 12.12 -6.86
CA ALA A 83 12.07 12.29 -5.68
C ALA A 83 13.20 13.30 -5.91
N GLY A 84 13.95 13.15 -7.02
CA GLY A 84 15.06 14.04 -7.36
C GLY A 84 14.62 15.50 -7.48
N VAL A 85 13.60 15.78 -8.31
CA VAL A 85 13.09 17.14 -8.52
C VAL A 85 12.56 17.75 -7.22
N LYS A 86 11.88 16.97 -6.37
CA LYS A 86 11.36 17.46 -5.09
C LYS A 86 12.48 17.80 -4.10
N ILE A 87 13.54 16.98 -4.04
CA ILE A 87 14.71 17.23 -3.19
C ILE A 87 15.44 18.49 -3.66
N GLU A 88 15.70 18.62 -4.96
CA GLU A 88 16.34 19.80 -5.55
C GLU A 88 15.53 21.08 -5.31
N GLY A 89 14.19 20.98 -5.36
CA GLY A 89 13.27 22.08 -5.08
C GLY A 89 13.04 22.37 -3.59
N GLY A 90 13.71 21.67 -2.67
CA GLY A 90 13.56 21.84 -1.22
C GLY A 90 12.26 21.30 -0.62
N ALA A 91 11.43 20.62 -1.41
CA ALA A 91 10.20 19.98 -0.96
C ALA A 91 10.48 18.59 -0.35
N PHE A 92 11.27 18.56 0.73
CA PHE A 92 11.83 17.33 1.28
C PHE A 92 10.77 16.30 1.70
N GLY A 93 9.67 16.70 2.36
CA GLY A 93 8.61 15.76 2.74
C GLY A 93 7.99 15.01 1.56
N GLU A 94 7.75 15.72 0.45
CA GLU A 94 7.26 15.12 -0.80
C GLU A 94 8.32 14.24 -1.48
N GLY A 95 9.59 14.65 -1.42
CA GLY A 95 10.71 13.86 -1.91
C GLY A 95 10.87 12.55 -1.13
N GLN A 96 10.69 12.60 0.19
CA GLN A 96 10.73 11.42 1.06
C GLN A 96 9.62 10.43 0.71
N LEU A 97 8.38 10.91 0.51
CA LEU A 97 7.27 10.04 0.11
C LEU A 97 7.56 9.29 -1.20
N ALA A 98 8.15 9.97 -2.19
CA ALA A 98 8.55 9.36 -3.45
C ALA A 98 9.68 8.33 -3.27
N ILE A 99 10.67 8.61 -2.40
CA ILE A 99 11.73 7.65 -2.02
C ILE A 99 11.13 6.42 -1.35
N ASP A 100 10.20 6.59 -0.41
CA ASP A 100 9.58 5.50 0.33
C ASP A 100 8.76 4.59 -0.61
N ALA A 101 8.01 5.18 -1.54
CA ALA A 101 7.27 4.44 -2.57
C ALA A 101 8.23 3.66 -3.50
N LEU A 102 9.32 4.29 -3.95
CA LEU A 102 10.33 3.63 -4.77
C LEU A 102 11.00 2.47 -4.00
N ALA A 103 11.33 2.69 -2.73
CA ALA A 103 11.91 1.67 -1.87
C ALA A 103 10.97 0.48 -1.67
N ALA A 104 9.69 0.74 -1.39
CA ALA A 104 8.68 -0.30 -1.24
C ALA A 104 8.56 -1.15 -2.51
N LEU A 105 8.49 -0.51 -3.67
CA LEU A 105 8.41 -1.17 -4.98
C LEU A 105 9.65 -2.04 -5.22
N VAL A 106 10.85 -1.46 -5.21
CA VAL A 106 12.10 -2.15 -5.56
C VAL A 106 12.40 -3.31 -4.60
N ASN A 107 12.14 -3.13 -3.30
CA ASN A 107 12.36 -4.17 -2.30
C ASN A 107 11.35 -5.31 -2.42
N ALA A 108 10.07 -5.01 -2.69
CA ALA A 108 9.03 -6.03 -2.82
C ALA A 108 9.14 -6.82 -4.13
N THR A 109 9.56 -6.18 -5.22
CA THR A 109 9.71 -6.84 -6.53
C THR A 109 11.01 -7.62 -6.64
N GLY A 110 12.10 -7.12 -6.05
CA GLY A 110 13.43 -7.73 -6.09
C GLY A 110 13.84 -8.19 -7.49
N GLY A 111 14.35 -9.42 -7.59
CA GLY A 111 14.81 -10.05 -8.84
C GLY A 111 13.78 -10.14 -9.97
N ARG A 112 12.49 -9.91 -9.69
CA ARG A 112 11.43 -9.94 -10.72
C ARG A 112 11.50 -8.77 -11.70
N LEU A 113 12.26 -7.71 -11.38
CA LEU A 113 12.52 -6.59 -12.30
C LEU A 113 13.60 -6.91 -13.35
N GLY A 114 14.30 -8.04 -13.21
CA GLY A 114 15.37 -8.43 -14.13
C GLY A 114 16.49 -7.38 -14.16
N GLU A 115 16.89 -6.97 -15.36
CA GLU A 115 18.02 -6.06 -15.58
C GLU A 115 17.82 -4.66 -14.97
N ALA A 116 16.57 -4.24 -14.75
CA ALA A 116 16.26 -2.95 -14.15
C ALA A 116 16.53 -2.90 -12.63
N GLU A 117 16.62 -4.04 -11.93
CA GLU A 117 16.72 -4.07 -10.47
C GLU A 117 17.97 -3.33 -9.97
N SER A 118 19.15 -3.71 -10.48
CA SER A 118 20.43 -3.20 -9.98
C SER A 118 20.56 -1.68 -10.19
N PRO A 119 20.30 -1.12 -11.38
CA PRO A 119 20.26 0.32 -11.58
C PRO A 119 19.27 1.03 -10.65
N LEU A 120 18.05 0.50 -10.49
CA LEU A 120 17.03 1.10 -9.63
C LEU A 120 17.44 1.12 -8.16
N ARG A 121 18.07 0.05 -7.66
CA ARG A 121 18.63 0.01 -6.29
C ARG A 121 19.74 1.04 -6.12
N GLN A 122 20.61 1.19 -7.11
CA GLN A 122 21.68 2.19 -7.08
C GLN A 122 21.09 3.61 -7.06
N THR A 123 20.12 3.90 -7.91
CA THR A 123 19.42 5.20 -7.94
C THR A 123 18.72 5.49 -6.61
N LEU A 124 18.03 4.49 -6.03
CA LEU A 124 17.39 4.64 -4.73
C LEU A 124 18.41 5.01 -3.63
N ALA A 125 19.55 4.34 -3.59
CA ALA A 125 20.61 4.65 -2.62
C ALA A 125 21.16 6.08 -2.79
N GLN A 126 21.32 6.54 -4.04
CA GLN A 126 21.75 7.91 -4.34
C GLN A 126 20.72 8.95 -3.88
N LEU A 127 19.43 8.70 -4.10
CA LEU A 127 18.35 9.58 -3.67
C LEU A 127 18.25 9.66 -2.15
N GLN A 128 18.37 8.53 -1.44
CA GLN A 128 18.39 8.49 0.02
C GLN A 128 19.56 9.30 0.59
N LEU A 129 20.75 9.19 -0.03
CA LEU A 129 21.90 10.00 0.35
C LEU A 129 21.64 11.49 0.09
N ALA A 130 21.15 11.86 -1.09
CA ALA A 130 20.84 13.25 -1.43
C ALA A 130 19.81 13.87 -0.47
N PHE A 131 18.76 13.12 -0.12
CA PHE A 131 17.78 13.53 0.88
C PHE A 131 18.41 13.76 2.25
N ALA A 132 19.22 12.82 2.74
CA ALA A 132 19.89 12.95 4.03
C ALA A 132 20.83 14.17 4.09
N GLN A 133 21.57 14.43 3.01
CA GLN A 133 22.43 15.61 2.90
C GLN A 133 21.60 16.90 2.82
N GLY A 134 20.54 16.92 2.01
CA GLY A 134 19.71 18.11 1.80
C GLY A 134 18.95 18.54 3.06
N VAL A 135 18.40 17.60 3.83
CA VAL A 135 17.71 17.91 5.10
C VAL A 135 18.69 18.40 6.18
N SER A 136 19.98 18.02 6.08
CA SER A 136 21.01 18.45 7.03
C SER A 136 21.53 19.87 6.80
N VAL A 137 21.24 20.49 5.65
CA VAL A 137 21.60 21.88 5.35
C VAL A 137 20.50 22.80 5.88
N PRO A 138 20.74 23.56 6.98
CA PRO A 138 19.75 24.51 7.47
C PRO A 138 19.55 25.62 6.43
N PRO A 139 18.32 26.12 6.26
CA PRO A 139 18.06 27.21 5.32
C PRO A 139 18.90 28.45 5.69
N PRO A 140 19.38 29.24 4.71
CA PRO A 140 20.07 30.49 4.99
C PRO A 140 19.14 31.41 5.77
N ALA A 141 19.66 31.99 6.86
CA ALA A 141 18.96 32.92 7.74
C ALA A 141 18.58 34.23 7.05
#